data_AF-A0A8J7PAR3-F1
#
_entry.id   AF-A0A8J7PAR3-F1
#
_cell.length_a   1.000
_cell.length_b   1.000
_cell.length_c   1.000
_cell.angle_alpha   90.00
_cell.angle_beta   90.00
_cell.angle_gamma   90.00
#
_symmetry.space_group_name_H-M   'P 1'
#
loop_
_entity.id
_entity.type
_entity.pdbx_description
1 polymer ?
#
loop_
_entity_poly.entity_id
_entity_poly.type
_entity_poly.pdbx_seq_one_letter_code
_entity_poly.pdbx_strand_id
1 'polypeptide(L)'
;MSIVSCGYKASPKPNAEEDFHLFTANLDLLRANEKTILECAEYFFCDIPFSYCSWPYVDGDGPLCLGFLLLGWRDELLVEPCPDCAGHCLVTSFAGSPLSGGNSWTGLCSHCNKKHHKNNSAHMPFIERLRFIINLRKQYPQTITRLEEYDAMKFTFAGNGLEPAKKVRPVKIDLYQPVPLADLITELRNGTIRPKNLPKGK
;
A
#
# COMPACT_ATOMS: atom_id res chain seq x y z
N MET A 1 5.42 5.65 22.03
CA MET A 1 5.30 4.49 21.12
C MET A 1 5.62 5.00 19.72
N SER A 2 6.84 4.80 19.22
CA SER A 2 7.22 5.22 17.87
C SER A 2 6.77 4.16 16.88
N ILE A 3 5.64 4.40 16.20
CA ILE A 3 5.23 3.58 15.06
C ILE A 3 6.19 3.92 13.92
N VAL A 4 7.22 3.11 13.76
CA VAL A 4 8.09 3.16 12.58
C VAL A 4 7.47 2.21 11.55
N SER A 5 6.57 2.74 10.72
CA SER A 5 6.12 2.04 9.50
C SER A 5 7.22 2.19 8.45
N CYS A 6 8.27 1.36 8.55
CA CYS A 6 9.13 1.10 7.40
C CYS A 6 8.33 0.23 6.44
N GLY A 7 8.21 0.69 5.19
CA GLY A 7 7.30 0.13 4.18
C GLY A 7 7.18 -1.40 4.16
N TYR A 8 5.97 -1.87 3.84
CA TYR A 8 5.68 -3.28 3.72
C TYR A 8 6.45 -3.88 2.54
N LYS A 9 7.01 -5.06 2.73
CA LYS A 9 7.55 -5.83 1.61
C LYS A 9 6.33 -6.34 0.83
N ALA A 10 6.25 -6.02 -0.46
CA ALA A 10 5.20 -6.57 -1.32
C ALA A 10 5.20 -8.10 -1.19
N SER A 11 4.01 -8.70 -1.23
CA SER A 11 3.90 -10.16 -1.32
C SER A 11 4.62 -10.64 -2.60
N PRO A 12 5.03 -11.93 -2.67
CA PRO A 12 5.58 -12.48 -3.91
C PRO A 12 4.62 -12.17 -5.07
N LYS A 13 5.13 -11.95 -6.28
CA LYS A 13 4.34 -11.59 -7.46
C LYS A 13 3.93 -12.85 -8.27
N PRO A 14 2.97 -13.71 -7.89
CA PRO A 14 2.38 -14.60 -8.86
C PRO A 14 1.54 -13.75 -9.83
N ASN A 15 1.73 -13.95 -11.13
CA ASN A 15 0.91 -13.46 -12.25
C ASN A 15 0.32 -12.04 -12.14
N ALA A 16 1.16 -11.02 -11.99
CA ALA A 16 0.75 -9.61 -11.95
C ALA A 16 -0.10 -9.14 -13.16
N GLU A 17 0.00 -9.81 -14.30
CA GLU A 17 -0.80 -9.54 -15.50
C GLU A 17 -2.24 -10.06 -15.38
N GLU A 18 -2.43 -11.27 -14.83
CA GLU A 18 -3.75 -11.84 -14.56
C GLU A 18 -4.50 -11.00 -13.52
N ASP A 19 -3.82 -10.60 -12.45
CA ASP A 19 -4.38 -9.71 -11.44
C ASP A 19 -4.73 -8.33 -12.01
N PHE A 20 -3.92 -7.82 -12.94
CA PHE A 20 -4.21 -6.55 -13.62
C PHE A 20 -5.46 -6.66 -14.50
N HIS A 21 -5.62 -7.76 -15.23
CA HIS A 21 -6.83 -8.01 -16.02
C HIS A 21 -8.06 -8.16 -15.13
N LEU A 22 -7.95 -8.93 -14.04
CA LEU A 22 -9.01 -9.13 -13.06
C LEU A 22 -9.43 -7.80 -12.42
N PHE A 23 -8.45 -6.98 -12.04
CA PHE A 23 -8.69 -5.65 -11.49
C PHE A 23 -9.41 -4.73 -12.49
N THR A 24 -8.90 -4.66 -13.72
CA THR A 24 -9.44 -3.79 -14.77
C THR A 24 -10.87 -4.16 -15.12
N ALA A 25 -11.16 -5.46 -15.23
CA ALA A 25 -12.51 -5.96 -15.54
C ALA A 25 -13.52 -5.70 -14.41
N ASN A 26 -13.07 -5.47 -13.18
CA ASN A 26 -13.93 -5.27 -12.00
C ASN A 26 -13.80 -3.87 -11.40
N LEU A 27 -13.14 -2.92 -12.08
CA LEU A 27 -12.90 -1.58 -11.55
C LEU A 27 -14.21 -0.88 -11.15
N ASP A 28 -15.25 -0.98 -11.98
CA ASP A 28 -16.55 -0.35 -11.70
C ASP A 28 -17.20 -0.94 -10.44
N LEU A 29 -17.08 -2.25 -10.24
CA LEU A 29 -17.57 -2.92 -9.03
C LEU A 29 -16.82 -2.45 -7.78
N LEU A 30 -15.49 -2.33 -7.87
CA LEU A 30 -14.65 -1.85 -6.77
C LEU A 30 -15.00 -0.40 -6.41
N ARG A 31 -15.22 0.46 -7.41
CA ARG A 31 -15.63 1.86 -7.20
C ARG A 31 -17.03 1.97 -6.62
N ALA A 32 -17.99 1.17 -7.10
CA ALA A 32 -19.35 1.15 -6.57
C ALA A 32 -19.40 0.74 -5.09
N ASN A 33 -18.44 -0.07 -4.64
CA ASN A 33 -18.32 -0.55 -3.27
C ASN A 33 -17.24 0.18 -2.44
N GLU A 34 -16.80 1.36 -2.87
CA GLU A 34 -15.72 2.12 -2.22
C GLU A 34 -15.94 2.24 -0.70
N LYS A 35 -17.15 2.64 -0.30
CA LYS A 35 -17.50 2.82 1.12
C LYS A 35 -17.29 1.55 1.94
N THR A 36 -17.73 0.41 1.41
CA THR A 36 -17.60 -0.90 2.07
C THR A 36 -16.13 -1.30 2.21
N ILE A 37 -15.33 -1.07 1.16
CA ILE A 37 -13.89 -1.37 1.16
C ILE A 37 -13.15 -0.49 2.17
N LEU A 38 -13.51 0.79 2.29
CA LEU A 38 -12.88 1.71 3.24
C LEU A 38 -13.26 1.45 4.71
N GLU A 39 -14.42 0.85 4.97
CA GLU A 39 -14.91 0.53 6.31
C GLU A 39 -14.42 -0.84 6.84
N CYS A 40 -13.87 -1.69 5.98
CA CYS A 40 -13.35 -3.01 6.33
C CYS A 40 -11.83 -3.07 6.14
N ALA A 41 -11.07 -3.23 7.23
CA ALA A 41 -9.61 -3.22 7.19
C ALA A 41 -9.03 -4.30 6.27
N GLU A 42 -9.62 -5.49 6.24
CA GLU A 42 -9.13 -6.60 5.41
C GLU A 42 -9.29 -6.32 3.91
N TYR A 43 -10.36 -5.62 3.53
CA TYR A 43 -10.56 -5.13 2.16
C TYR A 43 -9.70 -3.91 1.85
N PHE A 44 -9.56 -3.00 2.82
CA PHE A 44 -8.73 -1.81 2.69
C PHE A 44 -7.27 -2.17 2.41
N PHE A 45 -6.73 -3.16 3.13
CA PHE A 45 -5.36 -3.64 2.96
C PHE A 45 -5.21 -4.72 1.90
N CYS A 46 -6.26 -5.00 1.09
CA CYS A 46 -6.18 -5.91 -0.05
C CYS A 46 -4.95 -5.56 -0.91
N ASP A 47 -4.11 -6.58 -1.12
CA ASP A 47 -2.85 -6.44 -1.84
C ASP A 47 -3.08 -6.41 -3.34
N ILE A 48 -2.41 -5.48 -4.02
CA ILE A 48 -2.52 -5.28 -5.47
C ILE A 48 -1.11 -5.40 -6.04
N PRO A 49 -0.71 -6.57 -6.57
CA PRO A 49 0.70 -6.88 -6.84
C PRO A 49 1.40 -5.97 -7.87
N PHE A 50 0.63 -5.32 -8.75
CA PHE A 50 1.16 -4.37 -9.74
C PHE A 50 1.17 -2.92 -9.24
N SER A 51 0.61 -2.63 -8.06
CA SER A 51 0.45 -1.29 -7.52
C SER A 51 1.56 -0.95 -6.52
N TYR A 52 2.31 0.11 -6.82
CA TYR A 52 3.47 0.49 -6.01
C TYR A 52 3.80 1.97 -6.14
N CYS A 53 4.46 2.51 -5.11
CA CYS A 53 5.14 3.79 -5.16
C CYS A 53 6.63 3.63 -4.91
N SER A 54 7.50 4.35 -5.62
CA SER A 54 8.92 4.38 -5.27
C SER A 54 9.12 5.08 -3.92
N TRP A 55 9.96 4.49 -3.07
CA TRP A 55 10.33 5.06 -1.79
C TRP A 55 11.77 5.54 -1.81
N PRO A 56 12.01 6.86 -1.73
CA PRO A 56 13.36 7.35 -1.54
C PRO A 56 13.82 6.94 -0.12
N TYR A 57 15.06 6.42 -0.03
CA TYR A 57 15.76 6.11 1.23
C TYR A 57 15.25 4.90 2.03
N VAL A 58 14.42 4.04 1.43
CA VAL A 58 14.04 2.74 2.01
C VAL A 58 14.26 1.68 0.93
N ASP A 59 14.87 0.55 1.29
CA ASP A 59 15.04 -0.56 0.35
C ASP A 59 13.67 -1.12 -0.07
N GLY A 60 13.43 -1.11 -1.39
CA GLY A 60 12.26 -1.71 -2.03
C GLY A 60 11.22 -0.72 -2.53
N ASP A 61 10.28 -1.25 -3.32
CA ASP A 61 9.07 -0.54 -3.72
C ASP A 61 8.08 -0.51 -2.55
N GLY A 62 7.40 0.61 -2.34
CA GLY A 62 6.32 0.71 -1.38
C GLY A 62 5.02 0.20 -2.00
N PRO A 63 4.51 -0.98 -1.64
CA PRO A 63 3.24 -1.47 -2.16
C PRO A 63 2.11 -0.51 -1.77
N LEU A 64 1.16 -0.35 -2.67
CA LEU A 64 -0.05 0.42 -2.44
C LEU A 64 -1.23 -0.55 -2.37
N CYS A 65 -1.87 -0.60 -1.22
CA CYS A 65 -3.10 -1.39 -1.07
C CYS A 65 -4.28 -0.68 -1.74
N LEU A 66 -5.35 -1.45 -1.97
CA LEU A 66 -6.57 -0.94 -2.60
C LEU A 66 -7.14 0.30 -1.91
N GLY A 67 -7.14 0.33 -0.57
CA GLY A 67 -7.63 1.46 0.20
C GLY A 67 -6.87 2.76 -0.09
N PHE A 68 -5.55 2.71 -0.27
CA PHE A 68 -4.76 3.90 -0.59
C PHE A 68 -5.06 4.42 -2.00
N LEU A 69 -5.27 3.52 -2.96
CA LEU A 69 -5.68 3.88 -4.31
C LEU A 69 -7.04 4.58 -4.31
N LEU A 70 -8.05 3.97 -3.66
CA LEU A 70 -9.40 4.53 -3.58
C LEU A 70 -9.41 5.92 -2.95
N LEU A 71 -8.71 6.11 -1.82
CA LEU A 71 -8.57 7.41 -1.18
C LEU A 71 -7.88 8.43 -2.10
N GLY A 72 -6.79 8.03 -2.76
CA GLY A 72 -6.05 8.92 -3.66
C GLY A 72 -6.82 9.28 -4.93
N TRP A 73 -7.69 8.41 -5.42
CA TRP A 73 -8.55 8.72 -6.56
C TRP A 73 -9.71 9.63 -6.16
N ARG A 74 -10.31 9.40 -5.00
CA ARG A 74 -11.37 10.26 -4.47
C ARG A 74 -10.87 11.68 -4.22
N ASP A 75 -9.66 11.80 -3.68
CA ASP A 75 -9.05 13.09 -3.35
C ASP A 75 -8.30 13.70 -4.57
N GLU A 76 -8.43 13.10 -5.76
CA GLU A 76 -7.82 13.51 -7.05
C GLU A 76 -6.28 13.57 -7.08
N LEU A 77 -5.61 13.11 -6.02
CA LEU A 77 -4.15 13.10 -5.88
C LEU A 77 -3.47 12.01 -6.73
N LEU A 78 -4.17 10.91 -6.98
CA LEU A 78 -3.73 9.78 -7.82
C LEU A 78 -4.49 9.74 -9.15
N VAL A 79 -4.73 10.92 -9.73
CA VAL A 79 -5.41 11.08 -11.03
C VAL A 79 -4.54 11.88 -11.98
N GLU A 80 -4.58 11.52 -13.27
CA GLU A 80 -3.93 12.22 -14.38
C GLU A 80 -4.90 12.41 -15.55
N PRO A 81 -4.71 13.40 -16.42
CA PRO A 81 -5.43 13.46 -17.68
C PRO A 81 -5.02 12.29 -18.58
N CYS A 82 -5.99 11.70 -19.28
CA CYS A 82 -5.70 10.66 -20.27
C CYS A 82 -5.03 11.28 -21.51
N PRO A 83 -3.96 10.68 -22.04
CA PRO A 83 -3.30 11.20 -23.25
C PRO A 83 -4.09 10.91 -24.55
N ASP A 84 -4.99 9.93 -24.52
CA ASP A 84 -5.72 9.45 -25.72
C ASP A 84 -7.16 9.95 -25.79
N CYS A 85 -7.75 10.41 -24.68
CA CYS A 85 -9.14 10.86 -24.62
C CYS A 85 -9.32 11.96 -23.57
N ALA A 86 -10.48 12.62 -23.56
CA ALA A 86 -10.80 13.66 -22.57
C ALA A 86 -11.12 13.12 -21.16
N GLY A 87 -10.87 11.83 -20.91
CA GLY A 87 -11.09 11.19 -19.61
C GLY A 87 -9.89 11.33 -18.67
N HIS A 88 -9.97 10.62 -17.55
CA HIS A 88 -8.94 10.61 -16.53
C HIS A 88 -8.32 9.22 -16.38
N CYS A 89 -7.03 9.19 -16.10
CA CYS A 89 -6.27 8.02 -15.71
C CYS A 89 -6.20 7.92 -14.19
N LEU A 90 -6.70 6.80 -13.67
CA LEU A 90 -6.52 6.40 -12.28
C LEU A 90 -5.11 5.84 -12.13
N VAL A 91 -4.25 6.56 -11.42
CA VAL A 91 -2.86 6.17 -11.19
C VAL A 91 -2.86 4.98 -10.23
N THR A 92 -2.27 3.87 -10.65
CA THR A 92 -2.10 2.67 -9.83
C THR A 92 -0.67 2.55 -9.31
N SER A 93 0.30 3.12 -10.02
CA SER A 93 1.70 3.06 -9.61
C SER A 93 2.42 4.33 -10.01
N PHE A 94 3.37 4.78 -9.20
CA PHE A 94 4.19 5.94 -9.52
C PHE A 94 5.60 5.81 -8.97
N ALA A 95 6.58 6.23 -9.75
CA ALA A 95 7.98 6.16 -9.37
C ALA A 95 8.67 7.48 -9.65
N GLY A 96 9.81 7.72 -9.02
CA GLY A 96 10.56 8.94 -9.21
C GLY A 96 11.57 9.19 -8.11
N SER A 97 12.36 10.24 -8.34
CA SER A 97 13.32 10.75 -7.38
C SER A 97 13.00 12.22 -7.09
N PRO A 98 12.79 12.59 -5.81
CA PRO A 98 12.63 13.98 -5.43
C PRO A 98 13.83 14.85 -5.82
N LEU A 99 15.02 14.25 -5.89
CA LEU A 99 16.27 14.98 -6.12
C LEU A 99 16.54 15.27 -7.61
N SER A 100 16.17 14.36 -8.51
CA SER A 100 16.39 14.55 -9.95
C SER A 100 15.20 15.20 -10.66
N GLY A 101 14.04 15.33 -9.99
CA GLY A 101 12.79 15.82 -10.58
C GLY A 101 12.12 14.82 -11.53
N GLY A 102 12.83 13.78 -11.96
CA GLY A 102 12.31 12.71 -12.79
C GLY A 102 11.28 11.88 -12.05
N ASN A 103 10.10 11.74 -12.65
CA ASN A 103 9.05 10.86 -12.16
C ASN A 103 8.33 10.17 -13.33
N SER A 104 7.68 9.06 -13.02
CA SER A 104 6.85 8.31 -13.94
C SER A 104 5.62 7.79 -13.21
N TRP A 105 4.58 7.51 -13.98
CA TRP A 105 3.36 6.94 -13.45
C TRP A 105 2.79 5.91 -14.41
N THR A 106 2.06 4.97 -13.85
CA THR A 106 1.29 3.95 -14.53
C THR A 106 -0.13 4.01 -14.01
N GLY A 107 -1.10 3.97 -14.92
CA GLY A 107 -2.52 4.03 -14.55
C GLY A 107 -3.43 3.51 -15.63
N LEU A 108 -4.71 3.43 -15.31
CA LEU A 108 -5.77 2.99 -16.20
C LEU A 108 -6.72 4.15 -16.50
N CYS A 109 -7.03 4.40 -17.76
CA CYS A 109 -8.07 5.37 -18.09
C CYS A 109 -9.46 4.80 -17.77
N SER A 110 -10.27 5.56 -17.02
CA SER A 110 -11.64 5.15 -16.69
C SER A 110 -12.63 5.26 -17.86
N HIS A 111 -12.22 5.82 -19.00
CA HIS A 111 -13.07 6.01 -20.17
C HIS A 111 -12.71 5.09 -21.32
N CYS A 112 -11.43 5.07 -21.73
CA CYS A 112 -10.97 4.21 -22.82
C CYS A 112 -10.45 2.84 -22.34
N ASN A 113 -10.39 2.58 -21.03
CA ASN A 113 -9.88 1.35 -20.40
C ASN A 113 -8.47 0.94 -20.85
N LYS A 114 -7.68 1.89 -21.38
CA LYS A 114 -6.29 1.66 -21.76
C LYS A 114 -5.37 1.91 -20.57
N LYS A 115 -4.37 1.04 -20.45
CA LYS A 115 -3.24 1.23 -19.56
C LYS A 115 -2.29 2.26 -20.16
N HIS A 116 -1.88 3.23 -19.37
CA HIS A 116 -0.90 4.22 -19.76
C HIS A 116 0.31 4.16 -18.84
N HIS A 117 1.48 4.36 -19.43
CA HIS A 117 2.73 4.61 -18.73
C HIS A 117 3.32 5.89 -19.30
N LYS A 118 3.60 6.87 -18.44
CA LYS A 118 4.13 8.17 -18.84
C LYS A 118 5.20 8.65 -17.87
N ASN A 119 6.15 9.39 -18.42
CA ASN A 119 7.09 10.18 -17.65
C ASN A 119 6.48 11.55 -17.38
N ASN A 120 6.76 12.07 -16.20
CA ASN A 120 6.27 13.33 -15.67
C ASN A 120 4.75 13.34 -15.46
N SER A 121 4.34 13.68 -14.25
CA SER A 121 2.96 14.02 -13.94
C SER A 121 2.59 15.35 -14.60
N ALA A 122 1.41 15.40 -15.21
CA ALA A 122 0.85 16.66 -15.71
C ALA A 122 0.03 17.38 -14.62
N HIS A 123 -0.58 16.61 -13.73
CA HIS A 123 -1.49 17.14 -12.70
C HIS A 123 -0.81 17.36 -11.35
N MET A 124 -0.25 16.32 -10.74
CA MET A 124 0.19 16.33 -9.34
C MET A 124 1.68 16.00 -9.18
N PRO A 125 2.49 16.88 -8.58
CA PRO A 125 3.91 16.62 -8.43
C PRO A 125 4.17 15.37 -7.57
N PHE A 126 5.23 14.62 -7.92
CA PHE A 126 5.60 13.37 -7.26
C PHE A 126 5.68 13.49 -5.73
N ILE A 127 6.20 14.61 -5.23
CA ILE A 127 6.38 14.82 -3.78
C ILE A 127 5.06 14.94 -3.02
N GLU A 128 4.01 15.44 -3.65
CA GLU A 128 2.69 15.56 -3.01
C GLU A 128 2.01 14.19 -2.92
N ARG A 129 2.10 13.38 -3.98
CA ARG A 129 1.68 11.98 -3.95
C ARG A 129 2.41 11.20 -2.87
N LEU A 130 3.73 11.38 -2.78
CA LEU A 130 4.54 10.71 -1.77
C LEU A 130 4.14 11.15 -0.35
N ARG A 131 3.96 12.45 -0.09
CA ARG A 131 3.50 12.96 1.21
C ARG A 131 2.13 12.39 1.58
N PHE A 132 1.22 12.31 0.62
CA PHE A 132 -0.10 11.72 0.81
C PHE A 132 0.01 10.26 1.25
N ILE A 133 0.76 9.43 0.53
CA ILE A 133 0.98 8.02 0.90
C ILE A 133 1.67 7.89 2.27
N ILE A 134 2.65 8.75 2.58
CA ILE A 134 3.29 8.79 3.90
C ILE A 134 2.26 9.05 5.00
N ASN A 135 1.37 10.02 4.81
CA ASN A 135 0.33 10.36 5.79
C ASN A 135 -0.68 9.22 5.95
N LEU A 136 -1.09 8.58 4.85
CA LEU A 136 -1.98 7.42 4.89
C LEU A 136 -1.35 6.25 5.65
N ARG A 137 -0.08 5.94 5.42
CA ARG A 137 0.62 4.85 6.15
C ARG A 137 0.78 5.13 7.64
N LYS A 138 0.86 6.41 8.04
CA LYS A 138 0.84 6.80 9.45
C LYS A 138 -0.54 6.64 10.08
N GLN A 139 -1.59 6.98 9.33
CA GLN A 139 -2.97 6.91 9.78
C GLN A 139 -3.52 5.48 9.82
N TYR A 140 -3.09 4.66 8.86
CA TYR A 140 -3.53 3.28 8.64
C TYR A 140 -2.32 2.34 8.61
N PRO A 141 -1.69 2.05 9.76
CA PRO A 141 -0.60 1.07 9.81
C PRO A 141 -1.17 -0.35 9.64
N GLN A 142 -0.58 -1.13 8.73
CA GLN A 142 -0.89 -2.56 8.57
C GLN A 142 -0.08 -3.43 9.53
N THR A 143 1.19 -3.09 9.77
CA THR A 143 2.08 -3.77 10.72
C THR A 143 2.61 -2.74 11.72
N ILE A 144 2.75 -3.14 12.98
CA ILE A 144 3.41 -2.37 14.03
C ILE A 144 4.67 -3.08 14.49
N THR A 145 5.69 -2.31 14.87
CA THR A 145 6.89 -2.84 15.52
C THR A 145 6.74 -2.66 17.02
N ARG A 146 6.78 -3.75 17.79
CA ARG A 146 6.85 -3.72 19.26
C ARG A 146 8.22 -4.19 19.71
N LEU A 147 8.73 -3.60 20.79
CA LEU A 147 9.93 -4.09 21.44
C LEU A 147 9.53 -5.19 22.43
N GLU A 148 10.03 -6.39 22.21
CA GLU A 148 9.85 -7.52 23.11
C GLU A 148 11.14 -7.74 23.89
N GLU A 149 11.02 -7.84 25.21
CA GLU A 149 12.11 -8.28 26.07
C GLU A 149 12.28 -9.79 25.93
N TYR A 150 13.52 -10.24 25.76
CA TYR A 150 13.85 -11.65 25.74
C TYR A 150 15.09 -11.92 26.59
N ASP A 151 15.11 -13.09 27.19
CA ASP A 151 16.25 -13.56 27.96
C ASP A 151 17.40 -13.89 27.01
N ALA A 152 18.56 -13.33 27.30
CA ALA A 152 19.78 -13.54 26.55
C ALA A 152 20.95 -13.74 27.52
N MET A 153 22.09 -14.15 26.97
CA MET A 153 23.35 -14.12 27.70
C MET A 153 24.22 -12.98 27.13
N LYS A 154 24.91 -12.27 28.01
CA LYS A 154 25.97 -11.33 27.63
C LYS A 154 27.31 -11.90 28.11
N PHE A 155 28.35 -11.74 27.32
CA PHE A 155 29.70 -12.08 27.74
C PHE A 155 30.37 -10.82 28.32
N THR A 156 30.96 -10.94 29.50
CA THR A 156 31.72 -9.85 30.14
C THR A 156 33.16 -10.27 30.34
N PHE A 157 34.10 -9.49 29.77
CA PHE A 157 35.54 -9.75 29.91
C PHE A 157 36.09 -9.48 31.32
N ALA A 158 35.41 -8.62 32.11
CA ALA A 158 35.82 -8.25 33.45
C ALA A 158 35.11 -9.05 34.57
N GLY A 159 34.18 -9.94 34.22
CA GLY A 159 33.36 -10.72 35.13
C GLY A 159 33.59 -12.23 34.97
N ASN A 160 32.63 -13.05 35.42
CA ASN A 160 32.71 -14.51 35.39
C ASN A 160 32.33 -15.13 34.02
N GLY A 161 32.55 -14.41 32.91
CA GLY A 161 32.22 -14.88 31.56
C GLY A 161 30.78 -14.58 31.14
N LEU A 162 29.96 -15.62 30.92
CA LEU A 162 28.58 -15.50 30.42
C LEU A 162 27.60 -15.22 31.57
N GLU A 163 26.94 -14.07 31.51
CA GLU A 163 25.95 -13.64 32.50
C GLU A 163 24.55 -13.50 31.86
N PRO A 164 23.47 -13.80 32.61
CA PRO A 164 22.11 -13.50 32.17
C PRO A 164 21.93 -12.01 31.92
N ALA A 165 21.28 -11.67 30.81
CA ALA A 165 20.95 -10.31 30.44
C ALA A 165 19.60 -10.26 29.74
N LYS A 166 18.82 -9.23 30.06
CA LYS A 166 17.64 -8.90 29.26
C LYS A 166 18.05 -8.07 28.06
N LYS A 167 17.66 -8.52 26.87
CA LYS A 167 17.81 -7.75 25.63
C LYS A 167 16.43 -7.43 25.07
N VAL A 168 16.36 -6.37 24.29
CA VAL A 168 15.16 -5.98 23.56
C VAL A 168 15.36 -6.23 22.08
N ARG A 169 14.36 -6.83 21.43
CA ARG A 169 14.33 -6.98 19.96
C ARG A 169 13.05 -6.38 19.39
N PRO A 170 13.12 -5.78 18.19
CA PRO A 170 11.92 -5.40 17.46
C PRO A 170 11.21 -6.65 16.92
N VAL A 171 9.92 -6.80 17.24
CA VAL A 171 9.01 -7.80 16.69
C VAL A 171 7.97 -7.09 15.85
N LYS A 172 7.81 -7.54 14.61
CA LYS A 172 6.77 -7.05 13.70
C LYS A 172 5.48 -7.84 13.95
N ILE A 173 4.38 -7.13 14.16
CA ILE A 173 3.05 -7.71 14.36
C ILE A 173 2.13 -7.17 13.29
N ASP A 174 1.58 -8.06 12.47
CA ASP A 174 0.57 -7.72 11.49
C ASP A 174 -0.77 -7.52 12.19
N LEU A 175 -1.39 -6.37 11.96
CA LEU A 175 -2.66 -5.99 12.57
C LEU A 175 -3.87 -6.60 11.84
N TYR A 176 -3.70 -6.88 10.55
CA TYR A 176 -4.77 -7.33 9.66
C TYR A 176 -4.25 -8.40 8.70
N GLN A 177 -5.14 -9.32 8.34
CA GLN A 177 -4.91 -10.31 7.29
C GLN A 177 -5.60 -9.82 6.01
N PRO A 178 -4.85 -9.32 5.02
CA PRO A 178 -5.44 -8.77 3.80
C PRO A 178 -6.07 -9.89 2.95
N VAL A 179 -7.21 -9.60 2.34
CA VAL A 179 -7.90 -10.53 1.44
C VAL A 179 -7.27 -10.46 0.04
N PRO A 180 -7.05 -11.60 -0.65
CA PRO A 180 -6.64 -11.60 -2.05
C PRO A 180 -7.68 -10.92 -2.95
N LEU A 181 -7.23 -10.26 -4.03
CA LEU A 181 -8.12 -9.54 -4.95
C LEU A 181 -9.25 -10.40 -5.51
N ALA A 182 -8.97 -11.66 -5.85
CA ALA A 182 -9.96 -12.61 -6.38
C ALA A 182 -11.09 -12.92 -5.37
N ASP A 183 -10.72 -13.12 -4.11
CA ASP A 183 -11.67 -13.39 -3.04
C ASP A 183 -12.52 -12.15 -2.75
N LEU A 184 -11.90 -10.97 -2.72
CA LEU A 184 -12.61 -9.69 -2.56
C LEU A 184 -13.68 -9.51 -3.64
N ILE A 185 -13.32 -9.70 -4.91
CA ILE A 185 -14.27 -9.55 -6.03
C ILE A 185 -15.41 -10.56 -5.90
N THR A 186 -15.11 -11.80 -5.50
CA THR A 186 -16.13 -12.84 -5.31
C THR A 186 -17.08 -12.47 -4.17
N GLU A 187 -16.56 -12.01 -3.04
CA GLU A 187 -17.35 -11.54 -1.89
C GLU A 187 -18.24 -10.35 -2.26
N LEU A 188 -17.71 -9.37 -3.00
CA LEU A 188 -18.48 -8.21 -3.47
C LEU A 188 -19.57 -8.58 -4.47
N ARG A 189 -19.33 -9.54 -5.37
CA ARG A 189 -20.34 -10.05 -6.32
C ARG A 189 -21.46 -10.81 -5.61
N ASN A 190 -21.11 -11.59 -4.59
CA ASN A 190 -22.07 -12.39 -3.82
C ASN A 190 -22.82 -11.58 -2.75
N GLY A 191 -22.39 -10.35 -2.46
CA GLY A 191 -22.95 -9.52 -1.40
C GLY A 191 -22.57 -9.98 0.02
N THR A 192 -21.58 -10.85 0.14
CA THR A 192 -21.08 -11.34 1.44
C THR A 192 -20.10 -10.33 2.00
N ILE A 193 -20.56 -9.47 2.91
CA ILE A 193 -19.73 -8.39 3.48
C ILE A 193 -19.13 -8.84 4.81
N ARG A 194 -17.80 -8.75 4.93
CA ARG A 194 -17.08 -8.98 6.20
C ARG A 194 -17.44 -7.95 7.27
N PRO A 195 -17.30 -8.28 8.57
CA PRO A 195 -17.62 -7.36 9.64
C PRO A 195 -16.80 -6.06 9.52
N LYS A 196 -17.44 -4.94 9.84
CA LYS A 196 -16.79 -3.63 9.83
C LYS A 196 -15.71 -3.59 10.89
N ASN A 197 -14.47 -3.43 10.45
CA ASN A 197 -13.32 -3.20 11.32
C ASN A 197 -12.54 -2.04 10.71
N LEU A 198 -12.65 -0.87 11.32
CA LEU A 198 -12.03 0.34 10.77
C LEU A 198 -10.51 0.22 10.81
N PRO A 199 -9.79 0.49 9.70
CA PRO A 199 -8.33 0.31 9.63
C PRO A 199 -7.52 1.33 10.46
N LYS A 200 -8.18 2.17 11.26
CA LYS A 200 -7.53 3.28 11.98
C LYS A 200 -6.62 2.76 13.09
N GLY A 201 -5.36 3.18 13.05
CA GLY A 201 -4.48 3.07 14.22
C GLY A 201 -5.04 3.91 15.37
N LYS A 202 -5.09 3.34 16.57
CA LYS A 202 -5.35 4.09 17.81
C LYS A 202 -4.16 4.97 18.16
#